data_AF-A0A5C9ABU6-F1
#
_entry.id   AF-A0A5C9ABU6-F1
#
_cell.length_a   1.000
_cell.length_b   1.000
_cell.length_c   1.000
_cell.angle_alpha   90.00
_cell.angle_beta   90.00
_cell.angle_gamma   90.00
#
_symmetry.space_group_name_H-M   'P 1'
#
loop_
_entity.id
_entity.type
_entity.pdbx_description
1 polymer ?
#
loop_
_entity_poly.entity_id
_entity_poly.type
_entity_poly.pdbx_seq_one_letter_code
_entity_poly.pdbx_strand_id
1 'polypeptide(L)' 'MKQMSLIEMDGFLKGKCIPRDLMVNETNAEYLVRKFAEAEAKISALSEDQQRAIESIKQADAAVKLAHEKFS' A
#
# COMPACT_ATOMS: atom_id res chain seq x y z
N MET A 1 -9.43 -2.49 -8.54
CA MET A 1 -10.58 -1.91 -7.80
C MET A 1 -10.47 -0.39 -7.91
N LYS A 2 -11.53 0.29 -8.35
CA LYS A 2 -11.54 1.76 -8.40
C LYS A 2 -11.51 2.31 -6.98
N GLN A 3 -10.64 3.28 -6.68
CA GLN A 3 -10.67 3.97 -5.40
C GLN A 3 -11.93 4.84 -5.30
N MET A 4 -12.55 4.84 -4.14
CA MET A 4 -13.69 5.69 -3.85
C MET A 4 -13.25 7.15 -3.82
N SER A 5 -13.97 8.02 -4.53
CA SER A 5 -13.75 9.47 -4.45
C SER A 5 -14.19 10.02 -3.10
N LEU A 6 -13.76 11.23 -2.76
CA LEU A 6 -14.17 11.91 -1.52
C LEU A 6 -15.70 12.11 -1.47
N ILE A 7 -16.35 12.37 -2.60
CA ILE A 7 -17.81 12.55 -2.68
C ILE A 7 -18.53 11.22 -2.39
N GLU A 8 -18.06 10.12 -2.97
CA GLU A 8 -18.63 8.79 -2.73
C GLU A 8 -18.42 8.37 -1.28
N MET A 9 -17.25 8.67 -0.70
CA MET A 9 -16.94 8.38 0.70
C MET A 9 -17.82 9.19 1.65
N ASP A 10 -18.00 10.48 1.42
CA ASP A 10 -18.91 11.33 2.21
C ASP A 10 -20.35 10.80 2.14
N GLY A 11 -20.80 10.39 0.94
CA GLY A 11 -22.08 9.75 0.74
C GLY A 11 -22.22 8.45 1.54
N PHE A 12 -21.21 7.60 1.53
CA PHE A 12 -21.19 6.35 2.30
C PHE A 12 -21.26 6.60 3.81
N LEU A 13 -20.41 7.49 4.33
CA LEU A 13 -20.36 7.80 5.77
C LEU A 13 -21.66 8.44 6.27
N LYS A 14 -22.36 9.20 5.41
CA LYS A 14 -23.68 9.78 5.74
C LYS A 14 -24.85 8.82 5.50
N GLY A 15 -24.60 7.59 5.06
CA GLY A 15 -25.66 6.61 4.74
C GLY A 15 -26.47 6.96 3.49
N LYS A 16 -25.96 7.84 2.62
CA LYS A 16 -26.59 8.27 1.36
C LYS A 16 -26.17 7.41 0.17
N CYS A 17 -25.12 6.59 0.30
CA CYS A 17 -24.57 5.75 -0.75
C CYS A 17 -24.18 4.38 -0.19
N ILE A 18 -24.29 3.33 -1.01
CA ILE A 18 -23.85 1.97 -0.68
C ILE A 18 -22.68 1.60 -1.62
N PRO A 19 -21.53 1.15 -1.08
CA PRO A 19 -20.41 0.71 -1.90
C PRO A 19 -20.82 -0.51 -2.74
N ARG A 20 -20.39 -0.53 -4.01
CA ARG A 20 -20.72 -1.62 -4.95
C ARG A 20 -20.21 -2.99 -4.47
N ASP A 21 -19.12 -3.01 -3.73
CA ASP A 21 -18.46 -4.23 -3.24
C ASP A 21 -18.72 -4.49 -1.75
N LEU A 22 -19.78 -3.88 -1.19
CA LEU A 22 -20.32 -4.27 0.11
C LEU A 22 -20.91 -5.68 0.01
N MET A 23 -20.51 -6.57 0.92
CA MET A 23 -20.97 -7.95 0.92
C MET A 23 -22.35 -8.08 1.59
N VAL A 24 -23.11 -9.12 1.23
CA VAL A 24 -24.38 -9.41 1.90
C VAL A 24 -24.11 -9.72 3.37
N ASN A 25 -24.86 -9.07 4.26
CA ASN A 25 -24.69 -9.12 5.72
C ASN A 25 -23.39 -8.48 6.26
N GLU A 26 -22.65 -7.74 5.44
CA GLU A 26 -21.52 -6.92 5.91
C GLU A 26 -22.05 -5.57 6.39
N THR A 27 -21.72 -5.22 7.64
CA THR A 27 -21.99 -3.89 8.18
C THR A 27 -21.01 -2.87 7.61
N ASN A 28 -21.38 -1.58 7.64
CA ASN A 28 -20.48 -0.51 7.19
C ASN A 28 -19.14 -0.49 7.96
N ALA A 29 -19.15 -0.88 9.23
CA ALA A 29 -17.94 -0.97 10.05
C ALA A 29 -17.04 -2.12 9.58
N GLU A 30 -17.59 -3.31 9.36
CA GLU A 30 -16.86 -4.47 8.84
C GLU A 30 -16.27 -4.17 7.45
N TYR A 31 -17.04 -3.52 6.58
CA TYR A 31 -16.57 -3.05 5.28
C TYR A 31 -15.36 -2.14 5.40
N LEU A 32 -15.40 -1.14 6.28
CA LEU A 32 -14.29 -0.23 6.50
C LEU A 32 -13.06 -0.94 7.06
N VAL A 33 -13.24 -1.83 8.05
CA VAL A 33 -12.15 -2.64 8.60
C VAL A 33 -11.48 -3.46 7.51
N ARG A 34 -12.25 -4.13 6.65
CA ARG A 34 -11.71 -4.87 5.51
C ARG A 34 -10.94 -3.98 4.54
N LYS A 35 -11.48 -2.81 4.21
CA LYS A 35 -10.82 -1.86 3.29
C LYS A 35 -9.53 -1.27 3.86
N PHE A 36 -9.48 -1.00 5.16
CA PHE A 36 -8.25 -0.56 5.82
C PHE A 36 -7.22 -1.69 5.88
N ALA A 37 -7.62 -2.93 6.20
CA ALA A 37 -6.72 -4.07 6.16
C ALA A 37 -6.14 -4.31 4.74
N GLU A 38 -6.96 -4.19 3.69
CA GLU A 38 -6.50 -4.24 2.30
C GLU A 38 -5.47 -3.13 1.97
N ALA A 39 -5.63 -1.94 2.56
CA ALA A 39 -4.70 -0.82 2.35
C ALA A 39 -3.40 -1.01 3.15
N GLU A 40 -3.49 -1.44 4.41
CA GLU A 40 -2.35 -1.77 5.26
C GLU A 40 -1.49 -2.86 4.64
N ALA A 41 -2.10 -3.94 4.14
CA ALA A 41 -1.36 -5.01 3.46
C ALA A 41 -0.59 -4.51 2.22
N LYS A 42 -1.17 -3.60 1.44
CA LYS A 42 -0.48 -2.99 0.28
C LYS A 42 0.68 -2.10 0.73
N ILE A 43 0.48 -1.32 1.80
CA ILE A 43 1.54 -0.47 2.36
C ILE A 43 2.69 -1.32 2.88
N SER A 44 2.40 -2.42 3.60
CA SER A 44 3.41 -3.36 4.08
C SER A 44 4.21 -3.97 2.92
N ALA A 45 3.54 -4.46 1.88
CA ALA A 45 4.21 -5.02 0.70
C ALA A 45 5.12 -3.99 0.01
N LEU A 46 4.64 -2.75 -0.19
CA LEU A 46 5.45 -1.67 -0.75
C LEU A 46 6.65 -1.32 0.13
N SER A 47 6.45 -1.31 1.46
CA SER A 47 7.53 -1.00 2.40
C SER A 47 8.62 -2.08 2.38
N GLU A 48 8.25 -3.35 2.23
CA GLU A 48 9.21 -4.45 2.09
C GLU A 48 9.98 -4.35 0.76
N ASP A 49 9.29 -4.06 -0.35
CA ASP A 49 9.91 -3.83 -1.65
C ASP A 49 10.89 -2.65 -1.60
N GLN A 50 10.49 -1.56 -0.96
CA GLN A 50 11.34 -0.39 -0.76
C GLN A 50 12.59 -0.73 0.06
N GLN A 51 12.44 -1.53 1.13
CA GLN A 51 13.55 -1.97 1.95
C GLN A 51 14.55 -2.82 1.14
N ARG A 52 14.04 -3.78 0.35
CA ARG A 52 14.86 -4.61 -0.56
C ARG A 52 15.61 -3.76 -1.60
N ALA A 53 14.95 -2.76 -2.16
CA ALA A 53 15.56 -1.85 -3.12
C ALA A 53 16.70 -1.03 -2.48
N ILE A 54 16.49 -0.51 -1.27
CA ILE A 54 17.51 0.23 -0.51
C ILE A 54 18.72 -0.66 -0.21
N GLU A 55 18.51 -1.90 0.21
CA GLU A 55 19.59 -2.86 0.48
C GLU A 55 20.39 -3.19 -0.78
N SER A 56 19.71 -3.39 -1.91
CA SER A 56 20.35 -3.65 -3.20
C SER A 56 21.22 -2.47 -3.66
N ILE A 57 20.73 -1.24 -3.50
CA ILE A 57 21.50 -0.02 -3.81
C ILE A 57 22.75 0.07 -2.93
N LYS A 58 22.63 -0.20 -1.62
CA LYS A 58 23.78 -0.20 -0.70
C LYS A 58 24.84 -1.23 -1.10
N GLN A 59 24.42 -2.43 -1.51
CA GLN A 59 25.33 -3.47 -1.98
C GLN A 59 26.04 -3.05 -3.28
N ALA A 60 25.31 -2.45 -4.23
CA ALA A 60 25.89 -1.94 -5.46
C ALA A 60 26.92 -0.83 -5.20
N ASP A 61 26.60 0.13 -4.31
CA ASP A 61 27.51 1.21 -3.93
C ASP A 61 28.81 0.68 -3.29
N ALA A 62 28.68 -0.31 -2.39
CA ALA A 62 29.84 -0.98 -1.79
C ALA A 62 30.70 -1.71 -2.83
N ALA A 63 30.09 -2.38 -3.80
CA ALA A 63 30.80 -3.07 -4.87
C ALA A 63 31.55 -2.09 -5.80
N VAL A 64 30.93 -0.95 -6.12
CA VAL A 64 31.56 0.13 -6.91
C VAL A 64 32.77 0.70 -6.17
N LYS A 65 32.64 0.97 -4.87
CA LYS A 65 33.75 1.48 -4.05
C LYS A 65 34.92 0.50 -3.99
N LEU A 66 34.63 -0.80 -3.77
CA LEU A 66 35.66 -1.83 -3.73
C LEU A 66 36.37 -2.00 -5.08
N ALA A 67 35.64 -1.92 -6.19
CA ALA A 67 36.23 -1.96 -7.52
C ALA A 67 37.13 -0.74 -7.76
N HIS A 68 36.69 0.45 -7.36
CA HIS A 68 37.51 1.66 -7.45
C HIS A 68 38.82 1.54 -6.67
N GLU A 69 38.79 1.01 -5.45
CA GLU A 69 40.00 0.78 -4.63
C GLU A 69 40.94 -0.28 -5.22
N LYS A 70 40.41 -1.30 -5.93
CA LYS A 70 41.22 -2.38 -6.53
C LYS A 70 41.87 -2.01 -7.86
N PHE A 71 41.30 -1.07 -8.59
CA PHE A 71 41.69 -0.74 -9.97
C PHE A 71 42.21 0.71 -10.14
N SER A 72 42.30 1.48 -9.05
CA SER A 72 43.02 2.78 -9.02
C SER A 72 44.45 2.59 -8.52
#